data_AF-A0A0X8DBK4-F1
#
_entry.id   AF-A0A0X8DBK4-F1
#
_cell.length_a   1.000
_cell.length_b   1.000
_cell.length_c   1.000
_cell.angle_alpha   90.00
_cell.angle_beta   90.00
_cell.angle_gamma   90.00
#
_symmetry.space_group_name_H-M   'P 1'
#
loop_
_entity.id
_entity.type
_entity.pdbx_description
1 polymer ?
#
loop_
_entity_poly.entity_id
_entity_poly.type
_entity_poly.pdbx_seq_one_letter_code
_entity_poly.pdbx_strand_id
1 'polypeptide(L)'
;MQGTSCQLEISGTDNTLNEEASWPELDHRMMKAATAVLSFAIALSSAVGGDEEGLLPEILKQGKKCVKDGNIDIAICNELLEKSGVNEDDPKYASCKCGLACVLKNFGTMDDSGMLKREKFTELKERIKDEDLKKEAERVFQPCYDTVGDKRDCEAGYALCKCAVESSETVKELLKMVMEKSKED
;
A
#
# COMPACT_ATOMS: atom_id res chain seq x y z
N MET A 1 35.34 34.75 -8.79
CA MET A 1 35.68 35.06 -7.39
C MET A 1 35.64 33.76 -6.60
N GLN A 2 36.61 33.52 -5.70
CA GLN A 2 36.59 32.70 -4.46
C GLN A 2 35.69 31.43 -4.40
N GLY A 3 36.14 30.25 -3.94
CA GLY A 3 37.43 29.80 -3.41
C GLY A 3 37.31 28.51 -2.58
N THR A 4 38.27 27.59 -2.71
CA THR A 4 38.76 26.59 -1.72
C THR A 4 37.81 25.74 -0.83
N SER A 5 37.78 24.44 -1.11
CA SER A 5 38.25 23.30 -0.26
C SER A 5 37.89 23.15 1.24
N CYS A 6 37.45 21.93 1.56
CA CYS A 6 37.69 21.09 2.77
C CYS A 6 37.25 21.50 4.19
N GLN A 7 36.50 20.57 4.80
CA GLN A 7 36.51 20.06 6.19
C GLN A 7 37.05 20.93 7.35
N LEU A 8 36.25 21.01 8.42
CA LEU A 8 36.73 21.20 9.79
C LEU A 8 36.05 20.22 10.75
N GLU A 9 36.76 19.80 11.80
CA GLU A 9 36.30 18.84 12.80
C GLU A 9 35.72 19.52 14.07
N ILE A 10 34.69 18.87 14.63
CA ILE A 10 34.46 18.57 16.06
C ILE A 10 34.90 19.61 17.13
N SER A 11 33.97 20.10 17.98
CA SER A 11 33.93 19.80 19.45
C SER A 11 33.07 20.76 20.31
N GLY A 12 32.30 20.18 21.26
CA GLY A 12 31.76 20.79 22.49
C GLY A 12 30.64 21.85 22.36
N THR A 13 29.83 22.15 23.39
CA THR A 13 29.56 21.47 24.69
C THR A 13 28.27 22.07 25.28
N ASP A 14 27.50 21.24 26.01
CA ASP A 14 26.61 21.59 27.13
C ASP A 14 25.40 22.56 26.99
N ASN A 15 24.22 21.97 27.25
CA ASN A 15 23.18 22.42 28.21
C ASN A 15 22.71 23.88 28.14
N THR A 16 21.51 24.17 27.61
CA THR A 16 20.22 24.12 28.36
C THR A 16 19.06 24.54 27.42
N LEU A 17 17.75 24.45 27.71
CA LEU A 17 16.98 24.14 28.93
C LEU A 17 15.63 23.43 28.57
N ASN A 18 14.68 23.36 29.51
CA ASN A 18 13.35 22.74 29.45
C ASN A 18 12.36 23.31 28.41
N GLU A 19 11.52 22.44 27.85
CA GLU A 19 10.07 22.62 27.93
C GLU A 19 9.39 21.25 28.16
N GLU A 20 8.57 21.14 29.20
CA GLU A 20 7.96 19.88 29.66
C GLU A 20 6.58 19.68 29.01
N ALA A 21 6.41 18.62 28.22
CA ALA A 21 5.13 18.23 27.65
C ALA A 21 4.65 16.88 28.23
N SER A 22 3.94 16.96 29.36
CA SER A 22 3.33 15.83 30.05
C SER A 22 2.11 15.28 29.30
N TRP A 23 2.14 13.98 28.96
CA TRP A 23 0.99 13.15 28.58
C TRP A 23 1.19 11.73 29.17
N PRO A 24 0.11 10.97 29.42
CA PRO A 24 0.01 10.15 30.65
C PRO A 24 0.77 8.82 30.64
N GLU A 25 1.07 8.36 31.86
CA GLU A 25 1.75 7.10 32.17
C GLU A 25 1.07 5.87 31.52
N LEU A 26 1.79 5.20 30.61
CA LEU A 26 1.53 3.80 30.28
C LEU A 26 2.38 2.88 31.18
N ASP A 27 1.76 1.81 31.66
CA ASP A 27 2.23 1.02 32.81
C ASP A 27 3.68 0.48 32.71
N HIS A 28 4.34 0.51 33.86
CA HIS A 28 5.77 0.34 34.14
C HIS A 28 6.35 -1.07 33.84
N ARG A 29 5.65 -1.89 33.05
CA ARG A 29 6.00 -3.29 32.72
C ARG A 29 6.69 -3.50 31.37
N MET A 30 6.71 -2.52 30.46
CA MET A 30 7.20 -2.73 29.08
C MET A 30 8.59 -2.17 28.73
N MET A 31 9.28 -1.43 29.62
CA MET A 31 10.50 -0.68 29.22
C MET A 31 11.80 -1.00 29.98
N LYS A 32 11.83 -1.96 30.90
CA LYS A 32 13.05 -2.32 31.65
C LYS A 32 13.91 -3.41 31.01
N ALA A 33 14.31 -3.23 29.75
CA ALA A 33 15.50 -3.88 29.16
C ALA A 33 15.94 -3.29 27.80
N ALA A 34 15.67 -2.02 27.49
CA ALA A 34 16.07 -1.36 26.25
C ALA A 34 17.60 -1.08 26.14
N THR A 35 18.44 -1.93 26.74
CA THR A 35 19.88 -1.68 26.92
C THR A 35 20.71 -2.97 26.95
N ALA A 36 20.30 -3.97 26.17
CA ALA A 36 21.16 -5.06 25.74
C ALA A 36 21.73 -4.76 24.33
N VAL A 37 22.64 -3.77 24.30
CA VAL A 37 23.81 -3.70 23.39
C VAL A 37 23.58 -4.15 21.93
N LEU A 38 23.26 -3.19 21.08
CA LEU A 38 24.05 -2.82 19.88
C LEU A 38 24.53 -3.92 18.89
N SER A 39 23.90 -5.09 18.85
CA SER A 39 24.28 -6.18 17.92
C SER A 39 23.12 -6.76 17.10
N PHE A 40 21.87 -6.38 17.39
CA PHE A 40 20.70 -6.74 16.58
C PHE A 40 20.49 -5.75 15.41
N ALA A 41 21.51 -5.61 14.56
CA ALA A 41 21.39 -4.98 13.24
C ALA A 41 20.57 -5.84 12.23
N ILE A 42 20.02 -6.97 12.69
CA ILE A 42 19.31 -7.98 11.90
C ILE A 42 18.09 -8.49 12.70
N ALA A 43 17.03 -7.67 12.81
CA ALA A 43 15.71 -8.12 13.31
C ALA A 43 14.52 -7.21 12.94
N LEU A 44 14.73 -5.92 12.64
CA LEU A 44 13.63 -5.06 12.16
C LEU A 44 13.20 -5.37 10.72
N SER A 45 13.97 -6.20 10.00
CA SER A 45 13.55 -6.81 8.73
C SER A 45 12.54 -7.95 8.92
N SER A 46 12.36 -8.46 10.14
CA SER A 46 11.63 -9.72 10.41
C SER A 46 10.17 -9.53 10.84
N ALA A 47 9.68 -8.28 10.91
CA ALA A 47 8.29 -7.96 11.25
C ALA A 47 7.36 -7.80 10.03
N VAL A 48 7.92 -7.75 8.81
CA VAL A 48 7.21 -8.15 7.59
C VAL A 48 7.85 -9.48 7.19
N GLY A 49 7.16 -10.58 7.46
CA GLY A 49 7.65 -11.93 7.19
C GLY A 49 8.08 -12.07 5.73
N GLY A 50 9.35 -12.42 5.53
CA GLY A 50 9.89 -12.71 4.20
C GLY A 50 9.37 -14.05 3.68
N ASP A 51 8.25 -13.99 2.97
CA ASP A 51 7.89 -14.98 1.95
C ASP A 51 8.19 -14.36 0.58
N GLU A 52 9.30 -14.73 -0.06
CA GLU A 52 9.53 -14.43 -1.49
C GLU A 52 8.49 -15.13 -2.39
N GLU A 53 7.78 -16.13 -1.83
CA GLU A 53 6.72 -16.92 -2.47
C GLU A 53 5.32 -16.48 -1.99
N GLY A 54 5.05 -15.17 -1.96
CA GLY A 54 3.78 -14.59 -1.51
C GLY A 54 3.05 -13.80 -2.61
N LEU A 55 1.71 -13.73 -2.54
CA LEU A 55 0.92 -12.90 -3.46
C LEU A 55 1.23 -11.39 -3.30
N LEU A 56 1.53 -10.93 -2.08
CA LEU A 56 1.79 -9.50 -1.81
C LEU A 56 3.06 -8.96 -2.50
N PRO A 57 4.24 -9.62 -2.48
CA PRO A 57 5.38 -9.27 -3.32
C PRO A 57 5.05 -9.15 -4.82
N GLU A 58 4.21 -10.04 -5.36
CA GLU A 58 3.76 -9.93 -6.75
C GLU A 58 2.86 -8.72 -6.97
N ILE A 59 1.93 -8.44 -6.05
CA ILE A 59 1.06 -7.25 -6.12
C ILE A 59 1.91 -5.97 -6.11
N LEU A 60 2.92 -5.89 -5.25
CA LEU A 60 3.87 -4.77 -5.21
C LEU A 60 4.65 -4.64 -6.53
N LYS A 61 5.13 -5.76 -7.09
CA LYS A 61 5.88 -5.77 -8.36
C LYS A 61 5.03 -5.31 -9.54
N GLN A 62 3.80 -5.81 -9.68
CA GLN A 62 2.89 -5.40 -10.75
C GLN A 62 2.34 -3.98 -10.52
N GLY A 63 2.13 -3.58 -9.26
CA GLY A 63 1.79 -2.22 -8.86
C GLY A 63 2.86 -1.23 -9.30
N LYS A 64 4.12 -1.41 -8.88
CA LYS A 64 5.28 -0.61 -9.32
C LYS A 64 5.40 -0.52 -10.85
N LYS A 65 5.19 -1.63 -11.56
CA LYS A 65 5.15 -1.65 -13.03
C LYS A 65 4.03 -0.73 -13.57
N CYS A 66 2.79 -0.91 -13.13
CA CYS A 66 1.66 -0.10 -13.59
C CYS A 66 1.80 1.39 -13.24
N VAL A 67 2.41 1.72 -12.10
CA VAL A 67 2.70 3.10 -11.70
C VAL A 67 3.68 3.77 -12.67
N LYS A 68 4.74 3.05 -13.05
CA LYS A 68 5.74 3.51 -14.02
C LYS A 68 5.18 3.58 -15.44
N ASP A 69 4.58 2.50 -15.93
CA ASP A 69 4.03 2.40 -17.29
C ASP A 69 2.86 3.38 -17.51
N GLY A 70 2.03 3.61 -16.49
CA GLY A 70 0.85 4.49 -16.53
C GLY A 70 1.09 5.93 -16.06
N ASN A 71 2.32 6.29 -15.65
CA ASN A 71 2.67 7.58 -15.04
C ASN A 71 1.67 8.00 -13.93
N ILE A 72 1.47 7.12 -12.95
CA ILE A 72 0.41 7.25 -11.95
C ILE A 72 0.91 8.06 -10.75
N ASP A 73 0.22 9.17 -10.48
CA ASP A 73 0.39 9.89 -9.22
C ASP A 73 -0.35 9.17 -8.09
N ILE A 74 0.41 8.57 -7.16
CA ILE A 74 -0.15 7.86 -6.01
C ILE A 74 -0.84 8.80 -5.02
N ALA A 75 -0.44 10.08 -4.90
CA ALA A 75 -1.15 11.02 -4.05
C ALA A 75 -2.56 11.31 -4.59
N ILE A 76 -2.70 11.40 -5.92
CA ILE A 76 -4.00 11.50 -6.59
C ILE A 76 -4.82 10.21 -6.42
N CYS A 77 -4.19 9.03 -6.44
CA CYS A 77 -4.86 7.77 -6.11
C CYS A 77 -5.39 7.73 -4.67
N ASN A 78 -4.58 8.13 -3.70
CA ASN A 78 -5.02 8.17 -2.31
C ASN A 78 -6.18 9.18 -2.14
N GLU A 79 -6.14 10.33 -2.81
CA GLU A 79 -7.27 11.27 -2.82
C GLU A 79 -8.55 10.61 -3.37
N LEU A 80 -8.47 9.86 -4.48
CA LEU A 80 -9.62 9.19 -5.09
C LEU A 80 -10.28 8.12 -4.18
N LEU A 81 -9.49 7.47 -3.32
CA LEU A 81 -9.91 6.28 -2.57
C LEU A 81 -10.16 6.54 -1.07
N GLU A 82 -9.45 7.50 -0.46
CA GLU A 82 -9.60 7.82 0.97
C GLU A 82 -10.59 8.98 1.22
N LYS A 83 -10.78 9.91 0.25
CA LYS A 83 -11.53 11.14 0.45
C LYS A 83 -12.96 11.03 -0.09
N SER A 84 -13.93 11.09 0.82
CA SER A 84 -15.35 11.15 0.44
C SER A 84 -15.71 12.48 -0.25
N GLY A 85 -16.68 12.43 -1.16
CA GLY A 85 -17.20 13.61 -1.86
C GLY A 85 -16.27 14.20 -2.93
N VAL A 86 -15.24 13.47 -3.38
CA VAL A 86 -14.48 13.83 -4.58
C VAL A 86 -15.34 13.69 -5.84
N ASN A 87 -15.09 14.54 -6.84
CA ASN A 87 -15.64 14.30 -8.18
C ASN A 87 -14.82 13.20 -8.86
N GLU A 88 -15.28 11.96 -8.77
CA GLU A 88 -14.57 10.78 -9.32
C GLU A 88 -14.34 10.89 -10.84
N ASP A 89 -15.13 11.70 -11.55
CA ASP A 89 -15.04 11.93 -13.00
C ASP A 89 -14.08 13.08 -13.38
N ASP A 90 -13.40 13.69 -12.41
CA ASP A 90 -12.31 14.64 -12.68
C ASP A 90 -11.18 13.93 -13.47
N PRO A 91 -10.77 14.46 -14.64
CA PRO A 91 -9.73 13.86 -15.48
C PRO A 91 -8.41 13.56 -14.75
N LYS A 92 -8.09 14.27 -13.66
CA LYS A 92 -6.88 13.96 -12.86
C LYS A 92 -6.85 12.52 -12.34
N TYR A 93 -8.03 11.92 -12.10
CA TYR A 93 -8.15 10.56 -11.57
C TYR A 93 -8.07 9.45 -12.62
N ALA A 94 -8.06 9.79 -13.92
CA ALA A 94 -8.12 8.80 -15.00
C ALA A 94 -6.94 7.80 -14.97
N SER A 95 -5.71 8.28 -14.72
CA SER A 95 -4.52 7.43 -14.59
C SER A 95 -4.63 6.46 -13.42
N CYS A 96 -5.21 6.89 -12.29
CA CYS A 96 -5.42 6.02 -11.14
C CYS A 96 -6.44 4.91 -11.42
N LYS A 97 -7.61 5.27 -11.98
CA LYS A 97 -8.65 4.30 -12.38
C LYS A 97 -8.06 3.22 -13.32
N CYS A 98 -7.23 3.64 -14.28
CA CYS A 98 -6.55 2.73 -15.20
C CYS A 98 -5.41 1.92 -14.57
N GLY A 99 -4.74 2.43 -13.54
CA GLY A 99 -3.72 1.70 -12.78
C GLY A 99 -4.25 0.42 -12.13
N LEU A 100 -5.43 0.51 -11.52
CA LEU A 100 -6.12 -0.64 -10.93
C LEU A 100 -6.43 -1.70 -11.99
N ALA A 101 -6.95 -1.28 -13.15
CA ALA A 101 -7.17 -2.18 -14.29
C ALA A 101 -5.87 -2.79 -14.83
N CYS A 102 -4.77 -2.04 -14.89
CA CYS A 102 -3.45 -2.55 -15.29
C CYS A 102 -2.96 -3.68 -14.36
N VAL A 103 -3.12 -3.55 -13.04
CA VAL A 103 -2.76 -4.59 -12.08
C VAL A 103 -3.62 -5.85 -12.32
N LEU A 104 -4.93 -5.70 -12.50
CA LEU A 104 -5.83 -6.83 -12.79
C LEU A 104 -5.49 -7.54 -14.11
N LYS A 105 -5.12 -6.80 -15.17
CA LYS A 105 -4.65 -7.38 -16.43
C LYS A 105 -3.32 -8.14 -16.26
N ASN A 106 -2.35 -7.58 -15.51
CA ASN A 106 -1.08 -8.27 -15.22
C ASN A 106 -1.26 -9.58 -14.41
N PHE A 107 -2.32 -9.68 -13.60
CA PHE A 107 -2.71 -10.91 -12.90
C PHE A 107 -3.65 -11.84 -13.70
N GLY A 108 -4.07 -11.45 -14.90
CA GLY A 108 -5.03 -12.19 -15.72
C GLY A 108 -6.46 -12.22 -15.18
N THR A 109 -6.76 -11.48 -14.11
CA THR A 109 -8.11 -11.30 -13.55
C THR A 109 -8.96 -10.32 -14.34
N MET A 110 -8.36 -9.62 -15.31
CA MET A 110 -9.03 -8.90 -16.37
C MET A 110 -8.45 -9.32 -17.73
N ASP A 111 -9.27 -9.41 -18.79
CA ASP A 111 -8.79 -9.63 -20.15
C ASP A 111 -8.53 -8.35 -20.95
N ASP A 112 -8.00 -8.54 -22.17
CA ASP A 112 -7.74 -7.49 -23.15
C ASP A 112 -9.01 -6.75 -23.58
N SER A 113 -10.21 -7.34 -23.42
CA SER A 113 -11.50 -6.68 -23.66
C SER A 113 -12.02 -5.88 -22.45
N GLY A 114 -11.24 -5.82 -21.37
CA GLY A 114 -11.55 -5.09 -20.15
C GLY A 114 -12.50 -5.83 -19.20
N MET A 115 -12.87 -7.08 -19.47
CA MET A 115 -13.80 -7.85 -18.63
C MET A 115 -13.07 -8.58 -17.50
N LEU A 116 -13.69 -8.62 -16.32
CA LEU A 116 -13.18 -9.38 -15.17
C LEU A 116 -13.41 -10.89 -15.38
N LYS A 117 -12.47 -11.71 -14.88
CA LYS A 117 -12.52 -13.18 -14.90
C LYS A 117 -12.66 -13.74 -13.49
N ARG A 118 -13.89 -14.10 -13.11
CA ARG A 118 -14.22 -14.61 -11.77
C ARG A 118 -13.34 -15.79 -11.34
N GLU A 119 -13.06 -16.70 -12.27
CA GLU A 119 -12.28 -17.91 -12.05
C GLU A 119 -10.84 -17.57 -11.64
N LYS A 120 -10.24 -16.55 -12.26
CA LYS A 120 -8.88 -16.11 -11.95
C LYS A 120 -8.76 -15.44 -10.59
N PHE A 121 -9.81 -14.78 -10.10
CA PHE A 121 -9.83 -14.30 -8.71
C PHE A 121 -9.88 -15.46 -7.72
N THR A 122 -10.61 -16.53 -8.03
CA THR A 122 -10.60 -17.75 -7.19
C THR A 122 -9.21 -18.39 -7.18
N GLU A 123 -8.53 -18.50 -8.33
CA GLU A 123 -7.14 -18.98 -8.39
C GLU A 123 -6.18 -18.11 -7.57
N LEU A 124 -6.27 -16.77 -7.63
CA LEU A 124 -5.42 -15.89 -6.82
C LEU A 124 -5.70 -16.01 -5.32
N LYS A 125 -6.98 -16.15 -4.94
CA LYS A 125 -7.38 -16.27 -3.54
C LYS A 125 -6.76 -17.50 -2.87
N GLU A 126 -6.64 -18.63 -3.57
CA GLU A 126 -5.96 -19.82 -3.04
C GLU A 126 -4.44 -19.63 -2.84
N ARG A 127 -3.86 -18.53 -3.33
CA ARG A 127 -2.45 -18.13 -3.12
C ARG A 127 -2.25 -17.19 -1.93
N ILE A 128 -3.33 -16.79 -1.25
CA ILE A 128 -3.26 -15.97 -0.04
C ILE A 128 -2.89 -16.89 1.13
N LYS A 129 -1.67 -16.73 1.67
CA LYS A 129 -1.14 -17.49 2.82
C LYS A 129 -1.74 -17.06 4.17
N ASP A 130 -2.20 -15.82 4.26
CA ASP A 130 -2.85 -15.28 5.45
C ASP A 130 -4.35 -15.65 5.44
N GLU A 131 -4.74 -16.53 6.35
CA GLU A 131 -6.11 -17.07 6.42
C GLU A 131 -7.17 -16.01 6.77
N ASP A 132 -6.81 -14.92 7.46
CA ASP A 132 -7.77 -13.86 7.78
C ASP A 132 -7.95 -12.90 6.60
N LEU A 133 -6.86 -12.55 5.90
CA LEU A 133 -6.94 -11.87 4.61
C LEU A 133 -7.66 -12.72 3.55
N LYS A 134 -7.52 -14.05 3.59
CA LYS A 134 -8.22 -14.96 2.68
C LYS A 134 -9.73 -14.94 2.92
N LYS A 135 -10.19 -15.07 4.16
CA LYS A 135 -11.61 -14.94 4.54
C LYS A 135 -12.17 -13.57 4.17
N GLU A 136 -11.39 -12.51 4.38
CA GLU A 136 -11.82 -11.16 4.04
C GLU A 136 -11.95 -10.97 2.52
N ALA A 137 -11.02 -11.52 1.74
CA ALA A 137 -11.14 -11.58 0.29
C ALA A 137 -12.39 -12.38 -0.15
N GLU A 138 -12.73 -13.49 0.50
CA GLU A 138 -13.99 -14.23 0.21
C GLU A 138 -15.24 -13.41 0.51
N ARG A 139 -15.27 -12.72 1.67
CA ARG A 139 -16.39 -11.89 2.10
C ARG A 139 -16.64 -10.71 1.16
N VAL A 140 -15.58 -10.09 0.68
CA VAL A 140 -15.62 -8.85 -0.11
C VAL A 140 -15.75 -9.11 -1.61
N PHE A 141 -15.07 -10.14 -2.14
CA PHE A 141 -14.94 -10.32 -3.58
C PHE A 141 -16.28 -10.57 -4.28
N GLN A 142 -17.11 -11.49 -3.79
CA GLN A 142 -18.34 -11.86 -4.49
C GLN A 142 -19.33 -10.67 -4.61
N PRO A 143 -19.67 -9.93 -3.52
CA PRO A 143 -20.49 -8.72 -3.64
C PRO A 143 -19.89 -7.66 -4.56
N CYS A 144 -18.58 -7.42 -4.48
CA CYS A 144 -17.94 -6.36 -5.26
C CYS A 144 -17.70 -6.72 -6.73
N TYR A 145 -17.60 -8.01 -7.08
CA TYR A 145 -17.63 -8.43 -8.47
C TYR A 145 -19.02 -8.15 -9.08
N ASP A 146 -20.08 -8.45 -8.33
CA ASP A 146 -21.45 -8.34 -8.84
C ASP A 146 -21.90 -6.86 -9.02
N THR A 147 -21.30 -5.89 -8.30
CA THR A 147 -21.54 -4.44 -8.50
C THR A 147 -20.79 -3.82 -9.69
N VAL A 148 -19.79 -4.52 -10.25
CA VAL A 148 -19.10 -4.07 -11.48
C VAL A 148 -20.07 -4.07 -12.66
N GLY A 149 -20.87 -5.13 -12.81
CA GLY A 149 -21.80 -5.29 -13.93
C GLY A 149 -21.08 -5.29 -15.28
N ASP A 150 -21.62 -4.58 -16.27
CA ASP A 150 -21.08 -4.53 -17.65
C ASP A 150 -19.90 -3.54 -17.85
N LYS A 151 -19.37 -2.94 -16.76
CA LYS A 151 -18.23 -2.01 -16.83
C LYS A 151 -16.99 -2.74 -17.37
N ARG A 152 -16.09 -1.98 -18.01
CA ARG A 152 -14.85 -2.49 -18.62
C ARG A 152 -13.64 -1.66 -18.24
N ASP A 153 -12.46 -2.24 -18.44
CA ASP A 153 -11.16 -1.56 -18.35
C ASP A 153 -11.00 -0.75 -17.05
N CYS A 154 -10.67 0.53 -17.16
CA CYS A 154 -10.42 1.42 -16.02
C CYS A 154 -11.66 1.58 -15.12
N GLU A 155 -12.87 1.54 -15.68
CA GLU A 155 -14.12 1.61 -14.90
C GLU A 155 -14.38 0.32 -14.12
N ALA A 156 -14.10 -0.85 -14.72
CA ALA A 156 -14.22 -2.13 -14.05
C ALA A 156 -13.21 -2.26 -12.90
N GLY A 157 -11.95 -1.92 -13.17
CA GLY A 157 -10.89 -1.95 -12.16
C GLY A 157 -11.15 -0.99 -11.00
N TYR A 158 -11.63 0.23 -11.30
CA TYR A 158 -12.02 1.19 -10.29
C TYR A 158 -13.25 0.74 -9.48
N ALA A 159 -14.33 0.32 -10.13
CA ALA A 159 -15.56 -0.08 -9.45
C ALA A 159 -15.34 -1.25 -8.48
N LEU A 160 -14.57 -2.27 -8.90
CA LEU A 160 -14.21 -3.39 -8.03
C LEU A 160 -13.40 -2.94 -6.82
N CYS A 161 -12.36 -2.12 -7.04
CA CYS A 161 -11.47 -1.65 -5.98
C CYS A 161 -12.18 -0.72 -5.00
N LYS A 162 -12.97 0.23 -5.49
CA LYS A 162 -13.79 1.15 -4.69
C LYS A 162 -14.72 0.36 -3.76
N CYS A 163 -15.51 -0.56 -4.31
CA CYS A 163 -16.39 -1.39 -3.51
C CYS A 163 -15.61 -2.19 -2.45
N ALA A 164 -14.44 -2.72 -2.80
CA ALA A 164 -13.64 -3.52 -1.87
C ALA A 164 -13.09 -2.69 -0.70
N VAL A 165 -12.65 -1.45 -0.96
CA VAL A 165 -12.21 -0.46 0.04
C VAL A 165 -13.38 0.00 0.91
N GLU A 166 -14.55 0.28 0.33
CA GLU A 166 -15.77 0.66 1.07
C GLU A 166 -16.34 -0.49 1.91
N SER A 167 -16.09 -1.74 1.51
CA SER A 167 -16.60 -2.95 2.18
C SER A 167 -15.66 -3.49 3.27
N SER A 168 -14.41 -3.02 3.35
CA SER A 168 -13.37 -3.57 4.24
C SER A 168 -12.25 -2.56 4.55
N GLU A 169 -12.11 -2.23 5.84
CA GLU A 169 -10.95 -1.49 6.34
C GLU A 169 -9.64 -2.28 6.16
N THR A 170 -9.66 -3.62 6.24
CA THR A 170 -8.49 -4.46 5.97
C THR A 170 -8.02 -4.37 4.52
N VAL A 171 -8.93 -4.36 3.54
CA VAL A 171 -8.58 -4.15 2.12
C VAL A 171 -8.04 -2.74 1.91
N LYS A 172 -8.63 -1.73 2.55
CA LYS A 172 -8.21 -0.33 2.51
C LYS A 172 -6.80 -0.12 3.09
N GLU A 173 -6.49 -0.71 4.25
CA GLU A 173 -5.16 -0.71 4.85
C GLU A 173 -4.13 -1.43 3.98
N LEU A 174 -4.47 -2.60 3.42
CA LEU A 174 -3.61 -3.34 2.51
C LEU A 174 -3.32 -2.55 1.23
N LEU A 175 -4.34 -1.92 0.64
CA LEU A 175 -4.20 -1.11 -0.56
C LEU A 175 -3.32 0.12 -0.30
N LYS A 176 -3.51 0.80 0.84
CA LYS A 176 -2.66 1.89 1.28
C LYS A 176 -1.20 1.47 1.40
N MET A 177 -0.93 0.35 2.08
CA MET A 177 0.42 -0.21 2.21
C MET A 177 1.05 -0.52 0.84
N VAL A 178 0.28 -1.07 -0.10
CA VAL A 178 0.73 -1.35 -1.47
C VAL A 178 1.04 -0.06 -2.23
N MET A 179 0.19 0.95 -2.12
CA MET A 179 0.37 2.24 -2.78
C MET A 179 1.58 3.00 -2.23
N GLU A 180 1.78 3.01 -0.90
CA GLU A 180 2.93 3.65 -0.26
C GLU A 180 4.25 2.98 -0.67
N LYS A 181 4.34 1.65 -0.57
CA LYS A 181 5.52 0.89 -1.03
C LYS A 181 5.78 0.97 -2.53
N SER A 182 4.77 1.31 -3.33
CA SER A 182 4.93 1.52 -4.78
C SER A 182 5.62 2.85 -5.13
N LYS A 183 5.82 3.76 -4.16
CA LYS A 183 6.55 5.04 -4.36
C LYS A 183 8.07 4.92 -4.22
N GLU A 184 8.59 3.83 -3.65
CA GLU A 184 9.97 3.73 -3.14
C GLU A 184 11.03 3.34 -4.20
N ASP A 185 10.89 3.79 -5.46
CA ASP A 185 11.85 3.55 -6.56
C ASP A 185 12.29 4.84 -7.28
#